data_AF-A0A1F3VUW4-F1
#
_entry.id   AF-A0A1F3VUW4-F1
#
_cell.length_a   1.000
_cell.length_b   1.000
_cell.length_c   1.000
_cell.angle_alpha   90.00
_cell.angle_beta   90.00
_cell.angle_gamma   90.00
#
_symmetry.space_group_name_H-M   'P 1'
#
loop_
_entity.id
_entity.type
_entity.pdbx_description
1 polymer ?
#
loop_
_entity_poly.entity_id
_entity_poly.type
_entity_poly.pdbx_seq_one_letter_code
_entity_poly.pdbx_strand_id
1 'polypeptide(L)'
;MPAEFAEMVKKVRAGEHKKVAHQKFYGDKERELDGAKNRFRPFFKKSLAAARVIKKGEKITKNMIHALRPALHLKGLPSRDFHKVVGREVICQIKKGEPLTNKIFAKQNVH
;
A
#
# COMPACT_ATOMS: atom_id res chain seq x y z
N MET A 1 17.65 13.65 25.79
CA MET A 1 17.42 13.88 24.34
C MET A 1 18.76 13.75 23.64
N PRO A 2 18.85 13.06 22.48
CA PRO A 2 20.07 12.99 21.68
C PRO A 2 20.58 14.41 21.38
N ALA A 3 21.89 14.64 21.51
CA ALA A 3 22.50 15.97 21.39
C ALA A 3 22.15 16.67 20.05
N GLU A 4 22.16 15.90 18.96
CA GLU A 4 21.82 16.38 17.61
C GLU A 4 20.37 16.90 17.51
N PHE A 5 19.42 16.23 18.16
CA PHE A 5 18.02 16.65 18.16
C PHE A 5 17.84 17.95 18.94
N ALA A 6 18.53 18.10 20.08
CA ALA A 6 18.50 19.33 20.86
C ALA A 6 19.11 20.52 20.10
N GLU A 7 20.20 20.28 19.36
CA GLU A 7 20.83 21.29 18.51
C GLU A 7 19.91 21.73 17.36
N MET A 8 19.27 20.78 16.66
CA MET A 8 18.29 21.08 15.63
C MET A 8 17.16 21.96 16.17
N VAL A 9 16.59 21.62 17.33
CA VAL A 9 15.51 22.40 17.95
C VAL A 9 15.96 23.82 18.29
N LYS A 10 17.17 23.99 18.83
CA LYS A 10 17.74 25.33 19.13
C LYS A 10 17.84 26.17 17.85
N LYS A 11 18.42 25.63 16.78
CA LYS A 11 18.61 26.33 15.49
C LYS A 11 17.28 26.69 14.81
N VAL A 12 16.29 25.79 14.88
CA VAL A 12 14.93 26.06 14.37
C VAL A 12 14.28 27.21 15.14
N ARG A 13 14.31 27.17 16.49
CA ARG A 13 13.74 28.21 17.36
C ARG A 13 14.46 29.56 17.23
N ALA A 14 15.77 29.55 17.05
CA ALA A 14 16.59 30.75 16.84
C ALA A 14 16.40 31.37 15.44
N GLY A 15 15.60 30.75 14.55
CA GLY A 15 15.32 31.30 13.22
C GLY A 15 16.49 31.15 12.23
N GLU A 16 17.52 30.37 12.56
CA GLU A 16 18.73 30.22 11.74
C GLU A 16 18.43 29.59 10.38
N HIS A 17 17.33 28.84 10.25
CA HIS A 17 16.83 28.30 8.99
C HIS A 17 16.56 29.38 7.92
N LYS A 18 16.28 30.63 8.31
CA LYS A 18 16.06 31.75 7.37
C LYS A 18 17.33 32.22 6.67
N LYS A 19 18.51 31.96 7.26
CA LYS A 19 19.82 32.27 6.67
C LYS A 19 20.23 31.27 5.60
N VAL A 20 19.52 30.14 5.51
CA VAL A 20 19.77 29.11 4.51
C VAL A 20 19.16 29.54 3.18
N ALA A 21 19.90 29.34 2.09
CA ALA A 21 19.41 29.50 0.72
C ALA A 21 18.37 28.40 0.39
N HIS A 22 17.16 28.57 0.93
CA HIS A 22 16.06 27.61 0.92
C HIS A 22 15.54 27.23 -0.47
N GLN A 23 15.78 28.09 -1.48
CA GLN A 23 15.41 27.84 -2.88
C GLN A 23 16.02 26.53 -3.42
N LYS A 24 17.21 26.13 -2.96
CA LYS A 24 17.86 24.88 -3.37
C LYS A 24 17.13 23.62 -2.88
N PHE A 25 16.24 23.75 -1.91
CA PHE A 25 15.51 22.64 -1.28
C PHE A 25 14.06 22.51 -1.76
N TYR A 26 13.54 23.50 -2.51
CA TYR A 26 12.18 23.43 -3.04
C TYR A 26 11.99 22.40 -4.14
N GLY A 27 13.09 21.97 -4.78
CA GLY A 27 13.02 21.04 -5.90
C GLY A 27 12.24 21.64 -7.07
N ASP A 28 11.70 20.77 -7.92
CA ASP A 28 10.89 21.15 -9.08
C ASP A 28 9.43 20.73 -8.82
N LYS A 29 8.49 21.67 -9.05
CA LYS A 29 7.06 21.44 -8.83
C LYS A 29 6.46 20.47 -9.85
N GLU A 30 7.03 20.42 -11.05
CA GLU A 30 6.64 19.52 -12.13
C GLU A 30 7.36 18.17 -12.02
N ARG A 31 8.28 18.03 -11.06
CA ARG A 31 8.98 16.77 -10.81
C ARG A 31 7.98 15.70 -10.41
N GLU A 32 8.11 14.55 -11.05
CA GLU A 32 7.35 13.37 -10.68
C GLU A 32 7.50 13.08 -9.17
N LEU A 33 6.39 12.71 -8.52
CA LEU A 33 6.42 12.26 -7.12
C LEU A 33 7.54 11.24 -6.93
N ASP A 34 8.42 11.52 -5.97
CA ASP A 34 9.70 10.82 -5.89
C ASP A 34 9.49 9.31 -5.78
N GLY A 35 10.08 8.60 -6.74
CA GLY A 35 9.96 7.16 -6.86
C GLY A 35 8.63 6.64 -7.43
N ALA A 36 7.79 7.46 -8.06
CA ALA A 36 6.54 6.97 -8.65
C ALA A 36 6.73 5.95 -9.79
N LYS A 37 7.75 6.12 -10.63
CA LYS A 37 8.26 5.15 -11.61
C LYS A 37 9.38 4.26 -11.10
N ASN A 38 9.68 4.27 -9.79
CA ASN A 38 10.75 3.44 -9.25
C ASN A 38 10.44 1.95 -9.46
N ARG A 39 11.38 1.21 -10.06
CA ARG A 39 11.34 -0.25 -10.22
C ARG A 39 11.13 -1.03 -8.91
N PHE A 40 11.50 -0.43 -7.77
CA PHE A 40 11.28 -1.00 -6.44
C PHE A 40 9.89 -0.71 -5.87
N ARG A 41 9.14 0.25 -6.43
CA ARG A 41 7.80 0.60 -5.96
C ARG A 41 6.85 -0.61 -5.93
N PRO A 42 6.83 -1.52 -6.93
CA PRO A 42 6.08 -2.77 -6.86
C PRO A 42 6.51 -3.75 -5.75
N PHE A 43 7.77 -3.71 -5.30
CA PHE A 43 8.25 -4.54 -4.19
C PHE A 43 7.66 -4.09 -2.85
N PHE A 44 7.53 -2.77 -2.65
CA PHE A 44 7.01 -2.21 -1.40
C PHE A 44 5.48 -2.13 -1.36
N LYS A 45 4.82 -2.18 -2.52
CA LYS A 45 3.35 -2.28 -2.61
C LYS A 45 2.87 -3.58 -1.99
N LYS A 46 1.70 -3.49 -1.34
CA LYS A 46 1.00 -4.63 -0.75
C LYS A 46 -0.06 -5.16 -1.71
N SER A 47 -0.23 -6.48 -1.73
CA SER A 47 -1.22 -7.23 -2.50
C SER A 47 -2.08 -8.07 -1.54
N LEU A 48 -3.35 -8.26 -1.89
CA LEU A 48 -4.31 -9.01 -1.09
C LEU A 48 -4.12 -10.51 -1.31
N ALA A 49 -4.00 -11.25 -0.21
CA ALA A 49 -3.85 -12.71 -0.17
C ALA A 49 -4.80 -13.31 0.87
N ALA A 50 -5.15 -14.58 0.71
CA ALA A 50 -6.04 -15.28 1.63
C ALA A 50 -5.31 -15.60 2.95
N ALA A 51 -5.86 -15.17 4.08
CA ALA A 51 -5.32 -15.44 5.40
C ALA A 51 -5.52 -16.90 5.84
N ARG A 52 -6.54 -17.54 5.28
CA ARG A 52 -6.94 -18.92 5.54
C ARG A 52 -7.50 -19.55 4.25
N VAL A 53 -7.84 -20.82 4.31
CA VAL A 53 -8.62 -21.45 3.25
C VAL A 53 -10.01 -20.81 3.22
N ILE A 54 -10.44 -20.37 2.04
CA ILE A 54 -11.77 -19.81 1.79
C ILE A 54 -12.50 -20.77 0.85
N LYS A 55 -13.67 -21.26 1.25
CA LYS A 55 -14.43 -22.23 0.46
C LYS A 55 -15.20 -21.54 -0.67
N LYS A 56 -15.53 -22.32 -1.71
CA LYS A 56 -16.44 -21.85 -2.77
C LYS A 56 -17.80 -21.47 -2.15
N GLY A 57 -18.33 -20.32 -2.55
CA GLY A 57 -19.57 -19.76 -2.04
C GLY A 57 -19.46 -19.02 -0.70
N GLU A 58 -18.26 -18.94 -0.11
CA GLU A 58 -18.06 -18.23 1.15
C GLU A 58 -17.96 -16.71 0.89
N LYS A 59 -18.57 -15.90 1.76
CA LYS A 59 -18.41 -14.44 1.72
C LYS A 59 -17.11 -14.03 2.38
N ILE A 60 -16.32 -13.21 1.68
CA ILE A 60 -15.04 -12.74 2.22
C ILE A 60 -15.27 -11.73 3.35
N THR A 61 -14.68 -12.00 4.50
CA THR A 61 -14.64 -11.08 5.64
C THR A 61 -13.25 -10.50 5.85
N LYS A 62 -13.14 -9.41 6.62
CA LYS A 62 -11.87 -8.69 6.87
C LYS A 62 -10.78 -9.61 7.43
N ASN A 63 -11.16 -10.59 8.26
CA ASN A 63 -10.23 -11.50 8.94
C ASN A 63 -9.71 -12.61 8.02
N MET A 64 -10.31 -12.79 6.85
CA MET A 64 -9.92 -13.80 5.86
C MET A 64 -8.90 -13.29 4.84
N ILE A 65 -8.51 -12.00 4.92
CA ILE A 65 -7.60 -11.36 3.96
C ILE A 65 -6.38 -10.80 4.68
N HIS A 66 -5.20 -10.99 4.09
CA HIS A 66 -3.97 -10.31 4.46
C HIS A 66 -3.42 -9.44 3.33
N ALA A 67 -2.76 -8.35 3.70
CA ALA A 67 -2.05 -7.47 2.78
C ALA A 67 -0.55 -7.80 2.83
N LEU A 68 -0.08 -8.63 1.89
CA LEU A 68 1.29 -9.14 1.85
C LEU A 68 2.18 -8.39 0.85
N ARG A 69 3.49 -8.48 1.06
CA ARG A 69 4.54 -8.00 0.16
C ARG A 69 5.39 -9.18 -0.34
N PRO A 70 6.07 -9.05 -1.49
CA PRO A 70 5.94 -7.96 -2.46
C PRO A 70 4.76 -8.16 -3.41
N ALA A 71 4.10 -7.07 -3.82
CA ALA A 71 3.00 -7.15 -4.80
C ALA A 71 3.45 -7.72 -6.16
N LEU A 72 4.75 -7.57 -6.49
CA LEU A 72 5.34 -8.09 -7.72
C LEU A 72 5.16 -9.61 -7.90
N HIS A 73 5.34 -10.38 -6.83
CA HIS A 73 5.29 -11.85 -6.91
C HIS A 73 3.88 -12.41 -6.72
N LEU A 74 3.08 -11.79 -5.83
CA LEU A 74 1.74 -12.28 -5.55
C LEU A 74 0.77 -12.07 -6.72
N LYS A 75 0.95 -11.05 -7.58
CA LYS A 75 0.01 -10.72 -8.68
C LYS A 75 -1.47 -10.63 -8.26
N GLY A 76 -1.75 -10.43 -6.97
CA GLY A 76 -3.10 -10.24 -6.43
C GLY A 76 -3.50 -8.77 -6.47
N LEU A 77 -4.77 -8.52 -6.16
CA LEU A 77 -5.35 -7.18 -6.11
C LEU A 77 -4.56 -6.27 -5.15
N PRO A 78 -4.39 -4.98 -5.49
CA PRO A 78 -3.68 -4.05 -4.62
C PRO A 78 -4.50 -3.81 -3.34
N SER A 79 -3.83 -3.54 -2.23
CA SER A 79 -4.52 -3.39 -0.94
C SER A 79 -5.55 -2.25 -0.89
N ARG A 80 -5.48 -1.27 -1.81
CA ARG A 80 -6.51 -0.22 -1.96
C ARG A 80 -7.90 -0.78 -2.32
N ASP A 81 -7.95 -1.93 -2.98
CA ASP A 81 -9.20 -2.56 -3.41
C ASP A 81 -9.80 -3.45 -2.31
N PHE A 82 -9.23 -3.46 -1.10
CA PHE A 82 -9.72 -4.22 0.04
C PHE A 82 -11.22 -4.02 0.30
N HIS A 83 -11.67 -2.76 0.28
CA HIS A 83 -13.08 -2.42 0.51
C HIS A 83 -14.02 -2.98 -0.58
N LYS A 84 -13.52 -3.18 -1.80
CA LYS A 84 -14.31 -3.75 -2.92
C LYS A 84 -14.42 -5.27 -2.82
N VAL A 85 -13.50 -5.90 -2.10
CA VAL A 85 -13.38 -7.35 -1.99
C VAL A 85 -14.14 -7.89 -0.77
N VAL A 86 -14.13 -7.16 0.33
CA VAL A 86 -14.88 -7.54 1.54
C VAL A 86 -16.38 -7.56 1.23
N GLY A 87 -17.05 -8.64 1.61
CA GLY A 87 -18.48 -8.87 1.36
C GLY A 87 -18.79 -9.57 0.03
N ARG A 88 -17.81 -9.72 -0.87
CA ARG A 88 -17.99 -10.50 -2.10
C ARG A 88 -17.93 -12.00 -1.83
N GLU A 89 -18.64 -12.74 -2.66
CA GLU A 89 -18.66 -14.21 -2.66
C GLU A 89 -17.64 -14.76 -3.66
N VAL A 90 -16.91 -15.80 -3.25
CA VAL A 90 -15.91 -16.46 -4.10
C VAL A 90 -16.49 -17.63 -4.88
N ILE A 91 -16.19 -17.71 -6.17
CA ILE A 91 -16.72 -18.76 -7.08
C ILE A 91 -15.88 -20.04 -7.08
N CYS A 92 -14.71 -20.01 -6.45
CA CYS A 92 -13.80 -21.13 -6.30
C CYS A 92 -13.18 -21.16 -4.90
N GLN A 93 -12.66 -22.31 -4.51
CA GLN A 93 -11.90 -22.45 -3.27
C GLN A 93 -10.52 -21.81 -3.42
N ILE A 94 -10.09 -21.09 -2.39
CA ILE A 94 -8.80 -20.39 -2.34
C ILE A 94 -8.01 -20.95 -1.16
N LYS A 95 -6.75 -21.31 -1.38
CA LYS A 95 -5.86 -21.80 -0.31
C LYS A 95 -5.27 -20.64 0.48
N LYS A 96 -4.82 -20.92 1.70
CA LYS A 96 -4.08 -19.95 2.52
C LYS A 96 -2.84 -19.46 1.77
N GLY A 97 -2.63 -18.15 1.72
CA GLY A 97 -1.51 -17.50 1.06
C GLY A 97 -1.71 -17.24 -0.43
N GLU A 98 -2.78 -17.75 -1.04
CA GLU A 98 -3.06 -17.48 -2.45
C GLU A 98 -3.53 -16.04 -2.67
N PRO A 99 -3.13 -15.42 -3.80
CA PRO A 99 -3.51 -14.05 -4.13
C PRO A 99 -4.98 -13.95 -4.53
N LEU A 100 -5.64 -12.88 -4.06
CA LEU A 100 -7.01 -12.58 -4.49
C LEU A 100 -6.94 -11.84 -5.83
N THR A 101 -7.56 -12.41 -6.87
CA THR A 101 -7.63 -11.80 -8.21
C THR A 101 -9.07 -11.42 -8.56
N ASN A 102 -9.33 -10.69 -9.65
CA ASN A 102 -10.72 -10.43 -10.04
C ASN A 102 -11.45 -11.68 -10.54
N LYS A 103 -10.73 -12.72 -10.95
CA LYS A 103 -11.29 -13.96 -11.53
C LYS A 103 -11.96 -14.86 -10.49
N ILE A 104 -11.62 -14.70 -9.21
CA ILE A 104 -12.19 -15.51 -8.12
C ILE A 104 -13.56 -14.99 -7.64
N PHE A 105 -14.01 -13.83 -8.13
CA PHE A 105 -15.31 -13.26 -7.79
C PHE A 105 -16.29 -13.45 -8.94
N ALA A 106 -17.56 -13.64 -8.61
CA ALA A 106 -18.62 -13.58 -9.61
C ALA A 106 -18.63 -12.19 -10.26
N LYS A 107 -18.93 -12.12 -11.56
CA LYS A 107 -19.15 -10.85 -12.25
C LYS A 107 -20.29 -10.12 -11.53
N GLN A 108 -20.03 -8.91 -11.03
CA GLN A 108 -21.11 -8.06 -10.56
C GLN A 108 -21.83 -7.52 -11.80
N ASN A 109 -23.10 -7.89 -11.96
CA ASN A 109 -24.03 -7.11 -12.78
C ASN A 109 -24.22 -5.78 -12.05
N VAL A 110 -23.51 -4.76 -12.49
CA VAL A 110 -23.79 -3.39 -12.09
C VAL A 110 -24.89 -2.92 -13.04
N HIS A 111 -26.11 -2.79 -12.51
CA HIS A 111 -27.17 -1.98 -13.12
C HIS A 111 -26.89 -0.50 -12.82
#